data_AF-A0A7Y7IXV5-F1
#
_entry.id   AF-A0A7Y7IXV5-F1
#
_cell.length_a   1.000
_cell.length_b   1.000
_cell.length_c   1.000
_cell.angle_alpha   90.00
_cell.angle_beta   90.00
_cell.angle_gamma   90.00
#
_symmetry.space_group_name_H-M   'P 1'
#
loop_
_entity.id
_entity.type
_entity.pdbx_description
1 polymer ?
#
loop_
_entity_poly.entity_id
_entity_poly.type
_entity_poly.pdbx_seq_one_letter_code
_entity_poly.pdbx_strand_id
1 'polypeptide(L)'
;MTPTATRTDSAYDVVLIGGGVMSATMGALLKLLQPDWSIGLFGRLDDVATESSNAWNNAGTGHAALCELNYTPERADGSIDISKAIDVNEAFQVSRQFWAHLVESGVITSPRDFLNPIPHMSFVWGADNCDFLRRRHDALKDHPLFAGMRFSTDPAQLRQWMPLVMEGRGAGTPLAATWSAAGTDVNFGALTHLLIGFLSRQAGFDLKLAHAVEDLRRDASGLWRVAVRDL
;
A
#
# COMPACT_ATOMS: atom_id res chain seq x y z
N MET A 1 29.04 29.93 24.13
CA MET A 1 27.69 29.74 24.70
C MET A 1 27.04 28.59 23.96
N THR A 2 26.92 27.44 24.60
CA THR A 2 26.17 26.31 24.06
C THR A 2 24.69 26.71 24.08
N PRO A 3 23.96 26.68 22.95
CA PRO A 3 22.54 27.02 22.97
C PRO A 3 21.81 26.04 23.89
N THR A 4 21.17 26.57 24.94
CA THR A 4 20.33 25.80 25.84
C THR A 4 19.12 25.33 25.05
N ALA A 5 19.11 24.06 24.63
CA ALA A 5 17.95 23.46 23.98
C ALA A 5 16.72 23.68 24.86
N THR A 6 15.74 24.42 24.35
CA THR A 6 14.53 24.74 25.09
C THR A 6 13.65 23.50 25.08
N ARG A 7 13.52 22.83 26.23
CA ARG A 7 12.67 21.64 26.34
C ARG A 7 11.20 22.06 26.35
N THR A 8 10.48 21.74 25.28
CA THR A 8 9.02 21.87 25.22
C THR A 8 8.41 20.50 25.50
N ASP A 9 7.66 20.41 26.60
CA ASP A 9 6.96 19.17 26.97
C ASP A 9 5.52 19.27 26.43
N SER A 10 5.25 18.59 25.31
CA SER A 10 3.90 18.41 24.75
C SER A 10 3.37 17.02 25.12
N ALA A 11 2.09 16.92 25.45
CA ALA A 11 1.41 15.64 25.69
C ALA A 11 0.40 15.38 24.57
N TYR A 12 0.38 14.15 24.06
CA TYR A 12 -0.58 13.68 23.08
C TYR A 12 -1.18 12.36 23.54
N ASP A 13 -2.45 12.11 23.21
CA ASP A 13 -3.07 10.80 23.39
C ASP A 13 -2.42 9.76 22.46
N VAL A 14 -1.98 10.19 21.27
CA VAL A 14 -1.30 9.34 20.29
C VAL A 14 -0.09 10.07 19.69
N VAL A 15 1.03 9.36 19.58
CA VAL A 15 2.20 9.81 18.82
C VAL A 15 2.41 8.88 17.62
N LEU A 16 2.45 9.47 16.42
CA LEU A 16 2.70 8.78 15.16
C LEU A 16 4.09 9.13 14.66
N ILE A 17 4.91 8.11 14.36
CA ILE A 17 6.31 8.29 13.99
C ILE A 17 6.48 7.90 12.52
N GLY A 18 6.90 8.86 11.70
CA GLY A 18 7.04 8.75 10.26
C GLY A 18 5.85 9.36 9.51
N GLY A 19 6.15 10.23 8.54
CA GLY A 19 5.15 10.91 7.69
C GLY A 19 4.67 10.10 6.50
N GLY A 20 4.57 8.77 6.63
CA GLY A 20 4.14 7.87 5.55
C GLY A 20 2.67 7.49 5.63
N VAL A 21 2.22 6.70 4.64
CA VAL A 21 0.81 6.31 4.51
C VAL A 21 0.26 5.51 5.69
N MET A 22 1.10 4.73 6.38
CA MET A 22 0.68 3.97 7.56
C MET A 22 0.25 4.90 8.70
N SER A 23 1.10 5.88 9.04
CA SER A 23 0.80 6.88 10.06
C SER A 23 -0.39 7.74 9.66
N ALA A 24 -0.43 8.22 8.41
CA ALA A 24 -1.55 9.03 7.94
C ALA A 24 -2.89 8.28 7.99
N THR A 25 -2.90 7.00 7.60
CA THR A 25 -4.09 6.13 7.67
C THR A 25 -4.52 5.91 9.12
N MET A 26 -3.59 5.55 10.01
CA MET A 26 -3.88 5.35 11.43
C MET A 26 -4.40 6.63 12.09
N GLY A 27 -3.77 7.77 11.83
CA GLY A 27 -4.22 9.07 12.33
C GLY A 27 -5.64 9.40 11.87
N ALA A 28 -5.93 9.20 10.58
CA ALA A 28 -7.26 9.46 10.03
C ALA A 28 -8.33 8.56 10.66
N LEU A 29 -8.05 7.27 10.80
CA LEU A 29 -8.94 6.32 11.50
C LEU A 29 -9.23 6.77 12.93
N LEU A 30 -8.18 7.10 13.70
CA LEU A 30 -8.30 7.53 15.07
C LEU A 30 -9.12 8.82 15.19
N LYS A 31 -8.91 9.80 14.30
CA LYS A 31 -9.69 11.04 14.32
C LYS A 31 -11.16 10.86 13.95
N LEU A 32 -11.49 9.89 13.11
CA LEU A 32 -12.88 9.56 12.82
C LEU A 32 -13.58 8.85 14.00
N LEU A 33 -12.85 8.04 14.75
CA LEU A 33 -13.40 7.26 15.88
C LEU A 33 -13.38 8.01 17.21
N GLN A 34 -12.36 8.85 17.43
CA GLN A 34 -12.07 9.59 18.65
C GLN A 34 -11.65 11.02 18.29
N PRO A 35 -12.59 11.88 17.85
CA PRO A 35 -12.28 13.20 17.31
C PRO A 35 -11.56 14.12 18.31
N ASP A 36 -11.78 13.90 19.61
CA ASP A 36 -11.24 14.72 20.70
C ASP A 36 -9.79 14.34 21.09
N TRP A 37 -9.26 13.21 20.61
CA TRP A 37 -7.90 12.78 20.95
C TRP A 37 -6.85 13.65 20.29
N SER A 38 -5.86 14.07 21.06
CA SER A 38 -4.69 14.79 20.57
C SER A 38 -3.70 13.84 19.88
N ILE A 39 -3.23 14.19 18.68
CA ILE A 39 -2.31 13.37 17.89
C ILE A 39 -1.11 14.21 17.45
N GLY A 40 0.09 13.79 17.83
CA GLY A 40 1.34 14.36 17.33
C GLY A 40 1.97 13.44 16.29
N LEU A 41 2.14 13.90 15.06
CA LEU A 41 2.85 13.18 14.00
C LEU A 41 4.24 13.79 13.79
N PHE A 42 5.28 12.96 13.91
CA PHE A 42 6.67 13.38 13.77
C PHE A 42 7.32 12.73 12.56
N GLY A 43 7.87 13.54 11.65
CA GLY A 43 8.57 13.11 10.44
C GLY A 43 9.97 13.72 10.36
N ARG A 44 10.96 12.90 10.01
CA ARG A 44 12.36 13.34 9.83
C ARG A 44 12.55 14.26 8.62
N LEU A 45 11.73 14.08 7.59
CA LEU A 45 11.83 14.80 6.31
C LEU A 45 11.00 16.09 6.36
N ASP A 46 11.26 16.98 5.41
CA ASP A 46 10.63 18.30 5.26
C ASP A 46 9.21 18.24 4.66
N ASP A 47 8.85 17.09 4.09
CA ASP A 47 7.49 16.79 3.62
C ASP A 47 7.09 15.34 3.93
N VAL A 48 5.78 15.10 3.96
CA VAL A 48 5.18 13.77 4.11
C VAL A 48 5.32 12.97 2.81
N ALA A 49 5.19 11.64 2.91
CA ALA A 49 5.18 10.72 1.78
C ALA A 49 6.42 10.73 0.86
N THR A 50 7.53 11.33 1.30
CA THR A 50 8.77 11.49 0.51
C THR A 50 9.62 10.22 0.42
N GLU A 51 9.46 9.26 1.33
CA GLU A 51 10.21 7.99 1.35
C GLU A 51 9.36 6.82 0.80
N SER A 52 8.95 5.86 1.64
CA SER A 52 8.33 4.59 1.20
C SER A 52 6.95 4.76 0.56
N SER A 53 6.27 5.88 0.80
CA SER A 53 4.98 6.18 0.16
C SER A 53 5.13 6.90 -1.17
N ASN A 54 6.34 7.37 -1.51
CA ASN A 54 6.60 8.08 -2.76
C ASN A 54 6.38 7.14 -3.95
N ALA A 55 5.78 7.67 -5.03
CA ALA A 55 5.50 6.90 -6.24
C ALA A 55 6.76 6.33 -6.93
N TRP A 56 7.93 6.92 -6.69
CA TRP A 56 9.20 6.38 -7.19
C TRP A 56 9.76 5.23 -6.36
N ASN A 57 9.33 5.10 -5.10
CA ASN A 57 9.81 4.09 -4.16
C ASN A 57 8.80 2.95 -3.93
N ASN A 58 7.61 3.07 -4.52
CA ASN A 58 6.51 2.13 -4.33
C ASN A 58 5.79 1.89 -5.65
N ALA A 59 5.66 0.62 -6.03
CA ALA A 59 4.98 0.22 -7.26
C ALA A 59 3.48 0.54 -7.25
N GLY A 60 2.87 0.71 -6.08
CA GLY A 60 1.48 1.13 -5.97
C GLY A 60 0.48 0.10 -6.49
N THR A 61 0.87 -1.15 -6.75
CA THR A 61 0.08 -2.13 -7.51
C THR A 61 -1.24 -2.56 -6.90
N GLY A 62 -1.67 -1.99 -5.76
CA GLY A 62 -2.83 -2.49 -5.01
C GLY A 62 -2.58 -3.91 -4.51
N HIS A 63 -2.69 -4.15 -3.21
CA HIS A 63 -2.31 -5.45 -2.64
C HIS A 63 -3.43 -6.50 -2.86
N ALA A 64 -3.79 -6.78 -4.11
CA ALA A 64 -4.86 -7.71 -4.49
C ALA A 64 -4.34 -9.11 -4.90
N ALA A 65 -3.04 -9.37 -4.75
CA ALA A 65 -2.39 -10.63 -5.13
C ALA A 65 -2.56 -10.99 -6.63
N LEU A 66 -2.81 -10.00 -7.48
CA LEU A 66 -3.01 -10.19 -8.92
C LEU A 66 -1.66 -10.31 -9.66
N CYS A 67 -0.64 -9.58 -9.20
CA CYS A 67 0.69 -9.52 -9.80
C CYS A 67 1.75 -10.30 -9.00
N GLU A 68 1.49 -10.56 -7.72
CA GLU A 68 2.47 -11.06 -6.75
C GLU A 68 2.57 -12.59 -6.78
N LEU A 69 3.34 -13.12 -7.73
CA LEU A 69 3.54 -14.58 -7.90
C LEU A 69 4.09 -15.27 -6.63
N ASN A 70 4.84 -14.54 -5.80
CA ASN A 70 5.40 -15.03 -4.54
C ASN A 70 4.36 -15.19 -3.42
N TYR A 71 3.11 -14.76 -3.62
CA TYR A 71 2.01 -15.02 -2.67
C TYR A 71 1.35 -16.37 -2.89
N THR A 72 1.76 -17.09 -3.93
CA THR A 72 1.25 -18.41 -4.25
C THR A 72 2.38 -19.43 -4.37
N PRO A 73 3.08 -19.76 -3.27
CA PRO A 73 4.22 -20.67 -3.33
C PRO A 73 3.77 -22.09 -3.70
N GLU A 74 4.62 -22.78 -4.46
CA GLU A 74 4.46 -24.20 -4.74
C GLU A 74 4.87 -25.04 -3.53
N ARG A 75 4.04 -26.01 -3.16
CA ARG A 75 4.30 -26.97 -2.10
C ARG A 75 5.13 -28.14 -2.61
N ALA A 76 5.68 -28.94 -1.70
CA ALA A 76 6.48 -30.12 -2.02
C ALA A 76 5.72 -31.18 -2.84
N ASP A 77 4.39 -31.19 -2.78
CA ASP A 77 3.51 -32.08 -3.56
C ASP A 77 3.13 -31.51 -4.95
N GLY A 78 3.62 -30.33 -5.31
CA GLY A 78 3.30 -29.64 -6.56
C GLY A 78 1.96 -28.90 -6.55
N SER A 79 1.25 -28.84 -5.41
CA SER A 79 0.07 -27.97 -5.27
C SER A 79 0.48 -26.51 -5.08
N ILE A 80 -0.39 -25.58 -5.49
CA ILE A 80 -0.19 -24.14 -5.26
C ILE A 80 -0.94 -23.73 -4.00
N ASP A 81 -0.24 -23.14 -3.03
CA ASP A 81 -0.87 -22.51 -1.86
C ASP A 81 -1.43 -21.15 -2.26
N ILE A 82 -2.73 -20.92 -2.06
CA ILE A 82 -3.35 -19.62 -2.36
C ILE A 82 -3.76 -18.84 -1.11
N SER A 83 -3.50 -19.36 0.10
CA SER A 83 -4.00 -18.80 1.35
C SER A 83 -3.52 -17.36 1.56
N LYS A 84 -2.22 -17.11 1.35
CA LYS A 84 -1.65 -15.76 1.44
C LYS A 84 -2.22 -14.81 0.39
N ALA A 85 -2.50 -15.29 -0.82
CA ALA A 85 -3.11 -14.47 -1.86
C ALA A 85 -4.54 -14.04 -1.47
N ILE A 86 -5.29 -14.93 -0.83
CA ILE A 86 -6.63 -14.63 -0.30
C ILE A 86 -6.51 -13.61 0.84
N ASP A 87 -5.71 -13.89 1.88
CA ASP A 87 -5.57 -13.02 3.06
C ASP A 87 -5.19 -11.58 2.67
N VAL A 88 -4.23 -11.43 1.76
CA VAL A 88 -3.76 -10.13 1.30
C VAL A 88 -4.84 -9.39 0.50
N ASN A 89 -5.56 -10.09 -0.37
CA ASN A 89 -6.64 -9.49 -1.15
C ASN A 89 -7.82 -9.09 -0.25
N GLU A 90 -8.21 -9.90 0.74
CA GLU A 90 -9.24 -9.54 1.73
C GLU A 90 -8.86 -8.28 2.52
N ALA A 91 -7.60 -8.19 3.00
CA ALA A 91 -7.10 -6.99 3.66
C ALA A 91 -7.15 -5.74 2.75
N PHE A 92 -6.89 -5.92 1.45
CA PHE A 92 -7.04 -4.85 0.47
C PHE A 92 -8.50 -4.45 0.23
N GLN A 93 -9.45 -5.39 0.26
CA GLN A 93 -10.88 -5.04 0.22
C GLN A 93 -11.29 -4.22 1.44
N VAL A 94 -10.78 -4.54 2.63
CA VAL A 94 -11.01 -3.72 3.84
C VAL A 94 -10.44 -2.31 3.67
N SER A 95 -9.24 -2.18 3.09
CA SER A 95 -8.64 -0.87 2.77
C SER A 95 -9.54 -0.07 1.82
N ARG A 96 -10.08 -0.71 0.77
CA ARG A 96 -11.02 -0.07 -0.16
C ARG A 96 -12.32 0.37 0.49
N GLN A 97 -12.85 -0.38 1.45
CA GLN A 97 -14.03 0.02 2.21
C GLN A 97 -13.76 1.28 3.04
N PHE A 98 -12.60 1.35 3.70
CA PHE A 98 -12.21 2.55 4.42
C PHE A 98 -12.09 3.76 3.47
N TRP A 99 -11.44 3.58 2.32
CA TRP A 99 -11.32 4.65 1.32
C TRP A 99 -12.67 5.08 0.73
N ALA A 100 -13.58 4.13 0.47
CA ALA A 100 -14.93 4.43 0.04
C ALA A 100 -15.66 5.29 1.08
N HIS A 101 -15.55 4.94 2.36
CA HIS A 101 -16.10 5.75 3.45
C HIS A 101 -15.53 7.18 3.46
N LEU A 102 -14.22 7.35 3.30
CA LEU A 102 -13.59 8.68 3.25
C LEU A 102 -14.09 9.53 2.07
N VAL A 103 -14.40 8.90 0.94
CA VAL A 103 -14.97 9.58 -0.22
C VAL A 103 -16.43 9.96 0.05
N GLU A 104 -17.24 9.01 0.52
CA GLU A 104 -18.66 9.22 0.81
C GLU A 104 -18.90 10.25 1.92
N SER A 105 -17.99 10.32 2.91
CA SER A 105 -18.04 11.31 3.99
C SER A 105 -17.44 12.66 3.60
N GLY A 106 -16.98 12.83 2.35
CA GLY A 106 -16.38 14.08 1.85
C GLY A 106 -15.01 14.42 2.44
N VAL A 107 -14.33 13.47 3.10
CA VAL A 107 -12.96 13.65 3.57
C VAL A 107 -11.98 13.67 2.40
N ILE A 108 -12.20 12.79 1.41
CA ILE A 108 -11.52 12.79 0.12
C ILE A 108 -12.54 13.18 -0.95
N THR A 109 -12.22 14.20 -1.74
CA THR A 109 -13.14 14.71 -2.77
C THR A 109 -13.38 13.72 -3.90
N SER A 110 -12.33 13.05 -4.37
CA SER A 110 -12.41 12.14 -5.50
C SER A 110 -11.53 10.91 -5.30
N PRO A 111 -12.06 9.69 -5.53
CA PRO A 111 -11.24 8.48 -5.49
C PRO A 111 -10.15 8.48 -6.57
N ARG A 112 -10.34 9.22 -7.67
CA ARG A 112 -9.37 9.30 -8.77
C ARG A 112 -8.09 10.07 -8.42
N ASP A 113 -8.09 10.81 -7.31
CA ASP A 113 -6.93 11.57 -6.87
C ASP A 113 -5.79 10.64 -6.40
N PHE A 114 -6.11 9.39 -6.05
CA PHE A 114 -5.12 8.41 -5.62
C PHE A 114 -5.35 6.99 -6.16
N LEU A 115 -6.53 6.64 -6.69
CA LEU A 115 -6.80 5.33 -7.29
C LEU A 115 -6.84 5.38 -8.81
N ASN A 116 -6.19 4.41 -9.42
CA ASN A 116 -6.17 4.19 -10.86
C ASN A 116 -6.54 2.74 -11.19
N PRO A 117 -7.81 2.46 -11.55
CA PRO A 117 -8.21 1.17 -12.11
C PRO A 117 -7.41 0.90 -13.38
N ILE A 118 -6.64 -0.18 -13.37
CA ILE A 118 -5.80 -0.60 -14.48
C ILE A 118 -5.68 -2.11 -14.44
N PRO A 119 -5.73 -2.82 -15.59
CA PRO A 119 -5.57 -4.26 -15.58
C PRO A 119 -4.23 -4.67 -15.03
N HIS A 120 -4.24 -5.73 -14.23
CA HIS A 120 -3.03 -6.36 -13.70
C HIS A 120 -2.69 -7.62 -14.47
N MET A 121 -1.39 -7.84 -14.62
CA MET A 121 -0.86 -8.95 -15.40
C MET A 121 0.37 -9.54 -14.70
N SER A 122 0.42 -10.87 -14.63
CA SER A 122 1.68 -11.58 -14.42
C SER A 122 2.12 -12.19 -15.74
N PHE A 123 3.37 -11.95 -16.13
CA PHE A 123 3.97 -12.48 -17.35
C PHE A 123 5.20 -13.31 -17.00
N VAL A 124 5.33 -14.47 -17.64
CA VAL A 124 6.45 -15.39 -17.44
C VAL A 124 6.93 -15.98 -18.75
N TRP A 125 8.17 -16.45 -18.76
CA TRP A 125 8.78 -17.15 -19.89
C TRP A 125 9.49 -18.42 -19.43
N GLY A 126 9.61 -19.40 -20.34
CA GLY A 126 10.17 -20.72 -20.06
C GLY A 126 9.10 -21.73 -19.63
N ALA A 127 9.31 -23.00 -19.97
CA ALA A 127 8.31 -24.05 -19.79
C ALA A 127 7.84 -24.19 -18.33
N ASP A 128 8.77 -24.25 -17.39
CA ASP A 128 8.47 -24.44 -15.95
C ASP A 128 7.65 -23.28 -15.38
N ASN A 129 8.01 -22.05 -15.72
CA ASN A 129 7.26 -20.87 -15.27
C ASN A 129 5.87 -20.81 -15.90
N CYS A 130 5.73 -21.20 -17.17
CA CYS A 130 4.43 -21.25 -17.84
C CYS A 130 3.51 -22.29 -17.19
N ASP A 131 4.04 -23.46 -16.83
CA ASP A 131 3.28 -24.48 -16.10
C ASP A 131 2.89 -24.00 -14.69
N PHE A 132 3.83 -23.40 -13.95
CA PHE A 132 3.54 -22.78 -12.65
C PHE A 132 2.41 -21.75 -12.75
N LEU A 133 2.48 -20.83 -13.72
CA LEU A 133 1.47 -19.78 -13.89
C LEU A 133 0.10 -20.37 -14.27
N ARG A 134 0.07 -21.45 -15.07
CA ARG A 134 -1.17 -22.18 -15.37
C ARG A 134 -1.75 -22.83 -14.11
N ARG A 135 -0.96 -23.57 -13.34
CA ARG A 135 -1.41 -24.19 -12.07
C ARG A 135 -1.90 -23.15 -11.06
N ARG A 136 -1.20 -22.01 -10.98
CA ARG A 136 -1.62 -20.86 -10.17
C ARG A 136 -2.98 -20.32 -10.62
N HIS A 137 -3.17 -20.11 -11.91
CA HIS A 137 -4.45 -19.67 -12.46
C HIS A 137 -5.57 -20.66 -12.13
N ASP A 138 -5.33 -21.96 -12.34
CA ASP A 138 -6.29 -23.02 -12.03
C ASP A 138 -6.69 -23.04 -10.55
N ALA A 139 -5.76 -22.76 -9.64
CA ALA A 139 -6.04 -22.67 -8.20
C ALA A 139 -6.84 -21.42 -7.80
N LEU A 140 -6.69 -20.30 -8.53
CA LEU A 140 -7.29 -19.01 -8.17
C LEU A 140 -8.65 -18.75 -8.84
N LYS A 141 -8.84 -19.19 -10.10
CA LYS A 141 -9.90 -18.71 -11.00
C LYS A 141 -11.34 -18.86 -10.48
N ASP A 142 -11.59 -19.86 -9.64
CA ASP A 142 -12.92 -20.16 -9.11
C ASP A 142 -13.21 -19.42 -7.78
N HIS A 143 -12.20 -18.78 -7.19
CA HIS A 143 -12.36 -18.01 -5.96
C HIS A 143 -12.88 -16.59 -6.28
N PRO A 144 -13.92 -16.07 -5.57
CA PRO A 144 -14.57 -14.80 -5.91
C PRO A 144 -13.63 -13.59 -6.02
N LEU A 145 -12.58 -13.54 -5.20
CA LEU A 145 -11.58 -12.47 -5.22
C LEU A 145 -10.74 -12.41 -6.52
N PHE A 146 -10.74 -13.48 -7.31
CA PHE A 146 -9.99 -13.60 -8.57
C PHE A 146 -10.93 -13.83 -9.76
N ALA A 147 -12.23 -13.59 -9.58
CA ALA A 147 -13.23 -13.76 -10.63
C ALA A 147 -12.88 -12.96 -11.88
N GLY A 148 -12.99 -13.60 -13.05
CA GLY A 148 -12.66 -12.98 -14.33
C GLY A 148 -11.17 -12.97 -14.68
N MET A 149 -10.29 -13.55 -13.86
CA MET A 149 -8.88 -13.73 -14.22
C MET A 149 -8.74 -14.64 -15.44
N ARG A 150 -8.03 -14.17 -16.45
CA ARG A 150 -7.78 -14.87 -17.72
C ARG A 150 -6.35 -15.37 -17.76
N PHE A 151 -6.12 -16.50 -18.43
CA PHE A 151 -4.80 -17.06 -18.71
C PHE A 151 -4.63 -17.23 -20.22
N SER A 152 -3.42 -17.00 -20.73
CA SER A 152 -3.11 -17.28 -22.13
C SER A 152 -1.63 -17.59 -22.37
N THR A 153 -1.38 -18.51 -23.30
CA THR A 153 -0.08 -18.75 -23.94
C THR A 153 -0.09 -18.36 -25.43
N ASP A 154 -1.22 -17.87 -25.94
CA ASP A 154 -1.36 -17.48 -27.36
C ASP A 154 -0.66 -16.15 -27.62
N PRO A 155 0.38 -16.10 -28.49
CA PRO A 155 1.09 -14.87 -28.81
C PRO A 155 0.19 -13.74 -29.33
N ALA A 156 -0.93 -14.06 -30.01
CA ALA A 156 -1.87 -13.05 -30.47
C ALA A 156 -2.61 -12.39 -29.30
N GLN A 157 -3.12 -13.19 -28.35
CA GLN A 157 -3.73 -12.68 -27.12
C GLN A 157 -2.72 -11.91 -26.26
N LEU A 158 -1.48 -12.40 -26.13
CA LEU A 158 -0.43 -11.70 -25.38
C LEU A 158 -0.09 -10.34 -26.02
N ARG A 159 -0.05 -10.24 -27.36
CA ARG A 159 0.15 -8.95 -28.05
C ARG A 159 -0.98 -7.96 -27.80
N GLN A 160 -2.22 -8.43 -27.62
CA GLN A 160 -3.33 -7.55 -27.25
C GLN A 160 -3.19 -7.01 -25.83
N TRP A 161 -2.70 -7.83 -24.89
CA TRP A 161 -2.55 -7.42 -23.49
C TRP A 161 -1.31 -6.56 -23.24
N MET A 162 -0.18 -6.91 -23.87
CA MET A 162 1.12 -6.31 -23.57
C MET A 162 1.95 -6.11 -24.85
N PRO A 163 1.51 -5.23 -25.77
CA PRO A 163 2.12 -5.08 -27.10
C PRO A 163 3.62 -4.75 -27.03
N LEU A 164 4.03 -3.84 -26.14
CA LEU A 164 5.43 -3.46 -25.95
C LEU A 164 6.29 -4.58 -25.37
N VAL A 165 5.71 -5.45 -24.52
CA VAL A 165 6.42 -6.62 -23.98
C VAL A 165 6.62 -7.67 -25.07
N MET A 166 5.67 -7.79 -25.99
CA MET A 166 5.70 -8.76 -27.08
C MET A 166 6.47 -8.29 -28.31
N GLU A 167 6.74 -6.99 -28.44
CA GLU A 167 7.49 -6.41 -29.55
C GLU A 167 8.90 -7.02 -29.63
N GLY A 168 9.31 -7.40 -30.84
CA GLY A 168 10.63 -7.99 -31.10
C GLY A 168 10.86 -9.41 -30.55
N ARG A 169 9.89 -10.04 -29.86
CA ARG A 169 10.05 -11.41 -29.37
C ARG A 169 9.96 -12.43 -30.52
N GLY A 170 11.02 -13.23 -30.66
CA GLY A 170 11.09 -14.33 -31.63
C GLY A 170 10.25 -15.54 -31.21
N ALA A 171 10.03 -16.45 -32.17
CA ALA A 171 9.42 -17.75 -31.90
C ALA A 171 10.38 -18.66 -31.13
N GLY A 172 9.85 -19.52 -30.24
CA GLY A 172 10.59 -20.63 -29.63
C GLY A 172 10.65 -20.62 -28.10
N THR A 173 10.58 -19.45 -27.44
CA THR A 173 10.49 -19.38 -25.98
C THR A 173 9.02 -19.51 -25.55
N PRO A 174 8.64 -20.49 -24.70
CA PRO A 174 7.31 -20.56 -24.12
C PRO A 174 7.01 -19.29 -23.31
N LEU A 175 5.84 -18.69 -23.54
CA LEU A 175 5.37 -17.49 -22.85
C LEU A 175 3.99 -17.76 -22.27
N ALA A 176 3.71 -17.21 -21.10
CA ALA A 176 2.38 -17.24 -20.51
C ALA A 176 2.10 -15.93 -19.79
N ALA A 177 0.82 -15.56 -19.74
CA ALA A 177 0.37 -14.48 -18.88
C ALA A 177 -0.97 -14.78 -18.22
N THR A 178 -1.18 -14.19 -17.05
CA THR A 178 -2.51 -13.96 -16.50
C THR A 178 -2.88 -12.49 -16.66
N TRP A 179 -4.17 -12.21 -16.77
CA TRP A 179 -4.72 -10.86 -16.92
C TRP A 179 -5.99 -10.72 -16.09
N SER A 180 -6.11 -9.62 -15.35
CA SER A 180 -7.30 -9.30 -14.55
C SER A 180 -7.72 -7.84 -14.75
N ALA A 181 -8.99 -7.64 -15.11
CA ALA A 181 -9.58 -6.31 -15.22
C ALA A 181 -9.76 -5.61 -13.86
N ALA A 182 -9.76 -6.39 -12.77
CA ALA A 182 -10.05 -5.91 -11.42
C ALA A 182 -8.85 -5.20 -10.76
N GLY A 183 -7.73 -5.06 -11.46
CA GLY A 183 -6.54 -4.37 -10.97
C GLY A 183 -6.82 -2.90 -10.66
N THR A 184 -6.14 -2.39 -9.64
CA THR A 184 -6.21 -0.99 -9.22
C THR A 184 -4.89 -0.59 -8.60
N ASP A 185 -4.26 0.42 -9.18
CA ASP A 185 -3.07 1.03 -8.61
C ASP A 185 -3.45 2.15 -7.65
N VAL A 186 -2.62 2.34 -6.64
CA VAL A 186 -2.77 3.26 -5.53
C VAL A 186 -1.55 4.16 -5.48
N ASN A 187 -1.76 5.46 -5.68
CA ASN A 187 -0.76 6.47 -5.41
C ASN A 187 -0.73 6.75 -3.90
N PHE A 188 0.06 5.97 -3.16
CA PHE A 188 0.18 6.11 -1.71
C PHE A 188 0.74 7.47 -1.27
N GLY A 189 1.53 8.13 -2.12
CA GLY A 189 2.00 9.49 -1.89
C GLY A 189 0.83 10.46 -1.86
N ALA A 190 0.05 10.50 -2.94
CA ALA A 190 -1.15 11.33 -3.02
C ALA A 190 -2.15 11.03 -1.89
N LEU A 191 -2.40 9.75 -1.61
CA LEU A 191 -3.26 9.34 -0.48
C LEU A 191 -2.73 9.88 0.86
N THR A 192 -1.43 9.81 1.10
CA THR A 192 -0.80 10.34 2.32
C THR A 192 -1.04 11.86 2.45
N HIS A 193 -0.83 12.63 1.37
CA HIS A 193 -1.08 14.07 1.40
C HIS A 193 -2.56 14.41 1.64
N LEU A 194 -3.49 13.65 1.06
CA LEU A 194 -4.93 13.82 1.28
C LEU A 194 -5.30 13.58 2.75
N LEU A 195 -4.81 12.48 3.34
CA LEU A 195 -5.07 12.11 4.73
C LEU A 195 -4.43 13.10 5.72
N ILE A 196 -3.20 13.53 5.47
CA ILE A 196 -2.53 14.57 6.27
C ILE A 196 -3.27 15.90 6.13
N GLY A 197 -3.74 16.25 4.93
CA GLY A 197 -4.56 17.44 4.72
C GLY A 197 -5.85 17.41 5.53
N PHE A 198 -6.52 16.25 5.62
CA PHE A 198 -7.67 16.05 6.51
C PHE A 198 -7.30 16.23 7.99
N LEU A 199 -6.22 15.59 8.43
CA LEU A 199 -5.74 15.62 9.80
C LEU A 199 -5.35 17.04 10.25
N SER A 200 -4.66 17.80 9.40
CA SER A 200 -4.25 19.18 9.67
C SER A 200 -5.42 20.16 9.86
N ARG A 201 -6.65 19.77 9.49
CA ARG A 201 -7.87 20.54 9.77
C ARG A 201 -8.57 20.14 11.07
N GLN A 202 -8.13 19.06 11.71
CA GLN A 202 -8.73 18.56 12.96
C GLN A 202 -8.13 19.30 14.16
N ALA A 203 -8.97 19.58 15.16
CA ALA A 203 -8.49 20.10 16.43
C ALA A 203 -7.55 19.09 17.12
N GLY A 204 -6.46 19.57 17.73
CA GLY A 204 -5.53 18.71 18.48
C GLY A 204 -4.66 17.78 17.61
N PHE A 205 -4.55 18.01 16.30
CA PHE A 205 -3.54 17.35 15.47
C PHE A 205 -2.35 18.28 15.23
N ASP A 206 -1.15 17.81 15.54
CA ASP A 206 0.11 18.51 15.29
C ASP A 206 0.99 17.72 14.33
N LEU A 207 1.39 18.35 13.23
CA LEU A 207 2.38 17.82 12.29
C LEU A 207 3.74 18.49 12.53
N LYS A 208 4.75 17.68 12.84
CA LYS A 208 6.13 18.11 13.09
C LYS A 208 7.07 17.44 12.10
N LEU A 209 7.42 18.17 11.04
CA LEU A 209 8.36 17.77 9.99
C LEU A 209 9.76 18.32 10.30
N ALA A 210 10.80 17.76 9.69
CA ALA A 210 12.19 18.00 10.09
C ALA A 210 12.45 17.69 11.59
N HIS A 211 11.80 16.66 12.13
CA HIS A 211 11.95 16.22 13.51
C HIS A 211 12.38 14.74 13.56
N ALA A 212 13.49 14.45 14.24
CA ALA A 212 13.94 13.09 14.47
C ALA A 212 13.49 12.59 15.84
N VAL A 213 12.74 11.49 15.88
CA VAL A 213 12.55 10.72 17.12
C VAL A 213 13.81 9.90 17.36
N GLU A 214 14.44 10.10 18.51
CA GLU A 214 15.73 9.48 18.86
C GLU A 214 15.58 8.38 19.91
N ASP A 215 14.55 8.45 20.75
CA ASP A 215 14.34 7.50 21.84
C ASP A 215 12.87 7.40 22.25
N LEU A 216 12.51 6.23 22.76
CA LEU A 216 11.18 5.87 23.23
C LEU A 216 11.32 5.15 24.57
N ARG A 217 10.87 5.78 25.66
CA ARG A 217 10.93 5.19 27.00
C ARG A 217 9.58 5.21 27.65
N ARG A 218 9.13 4.05 28.13
CA ARG A 218 7.94 3.96 28.99
C ARG A 218 8.35 4.27 30.42
N ASP A 219 7.70 5.24 31.05
CA ASP A 219 7.98 5.58 32.45
C ASP A 219 7.11 4.79 33.43
N ALA A 220 7.40 4.93 34.73
CA ALA A 220 6.74 4.18 35.78
C ALA A 220 5.23 4.48 35.91
N SER A 221 4.75 5.59 35.34
CA SER A 221 3.31 5.91 35.28
C SER A 221 2.58 5.15 34.16
N GLY A 222 3.34 4.49 33.28
CA GLY A 222 2.81 3.76 32.12
C GLY A 222 2.73 4.59 30.84
N LEU A 223 3.05 5.89 30.92
CA LEU A 223 3.13 6.80 29.77
C LEU A 223 4.43 6.61 28.99
N TRP A 224 4.39 6.92 27.69
CA TRP A 224 5.57 6.94 26.84
C TRP A 224 6.16 8.35 26.77
N ARG A 225 7.47 8.44 26.99
CA ARG A 225 8.29 9.62 26.70
C ARG A 225 8.98 9.42 25.37
N VAL A 226 8.74 10.35 24.46
CA VAL A 226 9.30 10.36 23.11
C VAL A 226 10.35 11.48 23.07
N ALA A 227 11.62 11.13 22.87
CA ALA A 227 12.67 12.12 22.71
C ALA A 227 12.74 12.55 21.25
N VAL A 228 12.55 13.84 20.99
CA VAL A 228 12.50 14.42 19.65
C VAL A 228 13.55 15.51 19.53
N ARG A 229 14.33 15.47 18.45
CA ARG A 229 15.28 16.51 18.06
C ARG A 229 14.81 17.22 16.81
N ASP A 230 14.82 18.56 16.85
CA ASP A 230 14.68 19.44 15.69
C ASP A 230 15.92 19.35 14.79
N LEU A 231 15.75 19.33 13.47
CA LEU A 231 16.81 19.01 12.49
C LEU A 231 17.29 20.22 11.69
#